data_AF-A0A940BWR2-F1
#
_entry.id   AF-A0A940BWR2-F1
#
_cell.length_a   1.000
_cell.length_b   1.000
_cell.length_c   1.000
_cell.angle_alpha   90.00
_cell.angle_beta   90.00
_cell.angle_gamma   90.00
#
_symmetry.space_group_name_H-M   'P 1'
#
loop_
_entity.id
_entity.type
_entity.pdbx_description
1 polymer ?
#
loop_
_entity_poly.entity_id
_entity_poly.type
_entity_poly.pdbx_seq_one_letter_code
_entity_poly.pdbx_strand_id
1 'polypeptide(L)'
;MKKKLLSIILICFIIITTALPSGLGKVNAEEESTSSKTPIKGYTVLEDPYENPGEDSILVGVPGTYLADQKAALKRMNEIRKEACDKGYPDPRNKKRKLKKSDYVPIKWSSELEGFARIRACEGCVLNGHKRPGTNVSKTDPEDTYISNLYGYIECLAGSSSMSLVGGVNIWYGEKDIWVNGESGISGHYTSMINPDMVYVGLGGFVPDYGMGGQFNKCVCGRFMEATDEERFKDDSMAPKQKNVIQKISFKKENLFDPSLGIIANEYNLLPINILYYGEKAIFAVVRKAKVDDGYATVLDMDDYTYSSSNEKILKVNPDGTSTVKNTGKVKVKAVNDSTGKEYTISLKIKQFLKVPKVSASSPSKKKISVNMDTSKKDALNMSYYEIQTSTDKNFKKGVKKKKQKVSWIRWLDPQTNYTKSIKKLKSGKTYYVRVRCVYEDISYKNKNGDYTKRYSKWSKVKKIKVK
;
A
#
# COMPACT_ATOMS: atom_id res chain seq x y z
N MET A 1 -21.69 26.72 61.64
CA MET A 1 -21.90 25.64 60.64
C MET A 1 -23.12 25.93 59.79
N LYS A 2 -22.97 26.23 58.48
CA LYS A 2 -24.04 26.09 57.47
C LYS A 2 -23.37 25.68 56.15
N LYS A 3 -23.61 24.45 55.68
CA LYS A 3 -23.05 23.93 54.41
C LYS A 3 -23.95 24.35 53.24
N LYS A 4 -23.36 24.74 52.12
CA LYS A 4 -24.06 24.88 50.83
C LYS A 4 -24.20 23.48 50.19
N LEU A 5 -25.35 23.19 49.60
CA LEU A 5 -25.57 21.99 48.77
C LEU A 5 -25.53 22.41 47.29
N LEU A 6 -24.92 21.59 46.43
CA LEU A 6 -24.95 21.79 44.97
C LEU A 6 -26.23 21.17 44.37
N SER A 7 -26.76 21.82 43.33
CA SER A 7 -27.87 21.30 42.53
C SER A 7 -27.42 20.18 41.60
N ILE A 8 -28.21 19.10 41.52
CA ILE A 8 -28.14 18.09 40.46
C ILE A 8 -29.33 18.36 39.53
N ILE A 9 -29.08 18.49 38.23
CA ILE A 9 -30.10 18.64 37.20
C ILE A 9 -30.39 17.26 36.61
N LEU A 10 -31.62 16.78 36.81
CA LEU A 10 -32.17 15.57 36.20
C LEU A 10 -33.07 16.01 35.05
N ILE A 11 -32.74 15.62 33.81
CA ILE A 11 -33.58 15.90 32.63
C ILE A 11 -34.15 14.59 32.11
N CYS A 12 -35.46 14.42 32.28
CA CYS A 12 -36.23 13.36 31.65
C CYS A 12 -36.44 13.69 30.17
N PHE A 13 -36.29 12.71 29.28
CA PHE A 13 -36.81 12.79 27.91
C PHE A 13 -38.04 11.91 27.74
N ILE A 14 -39.02 12.47 27.03
CA ILE A 14 -40.36 11.91 26.84
C ILE A 14 -40.34 10.92 25.66
N ILE A 15 -40.95 9.75 25.85
CA ILE A 15 -41.16 8.77 24.78
C ILE A 15 -42.36 9.22 23.95
N ILE A 16 -42.16 9.41 22.65
CA ILE A 16 -43.24 9.55 21.66
C ILE A 16 -43.17 8.34 20.74
N THR A 17 -44.18 7.47 20.79
CA THR A 17 -44.33 6.33 19.89
C THR A 17 -45.11 6.74 18.65
N THR A 18 -44.50 6.56 17.47
CA THR A 18 -45.21 6.56 16.19
C THR A 18 -44.79 5.33 15.40
N ALA A 19 -45.75 4.45 15.09
CA ALA A 19 -45.51 3.23 14.33
C ALA A 19 -45.76 3.46 12.83
N LEU A 20 -44.77 3.16 11.99
CA LEU A 20 -44.87 3.03 10.54
C LEU A 20 -43.85 1.96 10.05
N PRO A 21 -44.01 1.40 8.84
CA PRO A 21 -43.74 -0.02 8.61
C PRO A 21 -42.31 -0.39 8.21
N SER A 22 -42.05 -1.69 8.30
CA SER A 22 -40.83 -2.41 7.91
C SER A 22 -40.39 -2.13 6.47
N GLY A 23 -39.18 -1.57 6.34
CA GLY A 23 -38.36 -1.58 5.13
C GLY A 23 -36.89 -1.54 5.56
N LEU A 24 -36.04 -2.40 4.99
CA LEU A 24 -34.65 -2.56 5.46
C LEU A 24 -33.90 -1.22 5.47
N GLY A 25 -33.51 -0.78 6.66
CA GLY A 25 -32.72 0.43 6.84
C GLY A 25 -31.33 0.26 6.24
N LYS A 26 -30.84 1.31 5.59
CA LYS A 26 -29.41 1.44 5.28
C LYS A 26 -28.64 1.37 6.61
N VAL A 27 -27.81 0.35 6.78
CA VAL A 27 -26.83 0.30 7.86
C VAL A 27 -25.78 1.39 7.63
N ASN A 28 -26.05 2.58 8.17
CA ASN A 28 -24.99 3.49 8.56
C ASN A 28 -24.23 2.80 9.70
N ALA A 29 -23.08 2.20 9.37
CA ALA A 29 -22.15 1.69 10.35
C ALA A 29 -21.46 2.85 11.08
N GLU A 30 -22.16 3.46 12.04
CA GLU A 30 -21.52 4.11 13.18
C GLU A 30 -21.27 3.03 14.26
N GLU A 31 -20.32 2.13 13.98
CA GLU A 31 -19.69 1.34 15.04
C GLU A 31 -18.98 2.30 16.02
N GLU A 32 -19.02 1.99 17.31
CA GLU A 32 -18.28 2.73 18.34
C GLU A 32 -16.78 2.74 18.00
N SER A 33 -16.27 3.86 17.47
CA SER A 33 -14.88 3.98 17.08
C SER A 33 -13.99 4.11 18.32
N THR A 34 -13.67 2.97 18.95
CA THR A 34 -12.36 2.83 19.60
C THR A 34 -11.33 3.14 18.52
N SER A 35 -10.61 4.27 18.67
CA SER A 35 -9.76 4.77 17.58
C SER A 35 -8.45 3.98 17.50
N SER A 36 -8.55 2.74 17.01
CA SER A 36 -7.40 1.87 16.77
C SER A 36 -6.37 2.60 15.91
N LYS A 37 -5.10 2.52 16.30
CA LYS A 37 -4.02 3.18 15.59
C LYS A 37 -3.78 2.42 14.31
N THR A 38 -3.98 3.07 13.17
CA THR A 38 -3.60 2.52 11.86
C THR A 38 -2.13 2.04 11.91
N PRO A 39 -1.83 0.75 11.65
CA PRO A 39 -0.46 0.22 11.77
C PRO A 39 0.56 0.92 10.85
N ILE A 40 0.09 1.58 9.80
CA ILE A 40 0.89 2.41 8.90
C ILE A 40 0.19 3.76 8.70
N LYS A 41 0.80 4.86 9.15
CA LYS A 41 0.23 6.21 8.98
C LYS A 41 -0.06 6.53 7.51
N GLY A 42 -1.29 6.97 7.23
CA GLY A 42 -1.72 7.36 5.88
C GLY A 42 -2.26 6.21 5.03
N TYR A 43 -2.51 5.06 5.67
CA TYR A 43 -3.28 3.96 5.12
C TYR A 43 -4.70 3.96 5.71
N THR A 44 -5.64 3.36 4.98
CA THR A 44 -6.99 3.05 5.47
C THR A 44 -7.02 1.57 5.83
N VAL A 45 -7.32 1.23 7.08
CA VAL A 45 -7.65 -0.17 7.43
C VAL A 45 -9.02 -0.49 6.85
N LEU A 46 -9.15 -1.65 6.22
CA LEU A 46 -10.41 -2.19 5.74
C LEU A 46 -10.70 -3.48 6.50
N GLU A 47 -11.88 -3.51 7.11
CA GLU A 47 -12.43 -4.72 7.72
C GLU A 47 -12.91 -5.70 6.63
N ASP A 48 -13.17 -6.93 7.05
CA ASP A 48 -14.01 -7.86 6.31
C ASP A 48 -15.46 -7.69 6.82
N PRO A 49 -16.44 -7.27 5.99
CA PRO A 49 -17.83 -7.11 6.42
C PRO A 49 -18.62 -8.44 6.41
N TYR A 50 -18.09 -9.48 5.77
CA TYR A 50 -18.75 -10.77 5.58
C TYR A 50 -18.35 -11.80 6.65
N GLU A 51 -17.13 -11.68 7.19
CA GLU A 51 -16.51 -12.76 7.96
C GLU A 51 -15.69 -12.29 9.17
N ASN A 52 -15.63 -13.17 10.17
CA ASN A 52 -14.75 -13.11 11.32
C ASN A 52 -13.64 -14.18 11.21
N PRO A 53 -12.48 -14.02 11.87
CA PRO A 53 -11.54 -15.12 12.04
C PRO A 53 -12.17 -16.24 12.90
N GLY A 54 -11.91 -17.49 12.54
CA GLY A 54 -12.23 -18.64 13.41
C GLY A 54 -11.29 -18.74 14.62
N GLU A 55 -11.63 -19.60 15.57
CA GLU A 55 -10.91 -19.70 16.87
C GLU A 55 -9.42 -20.05 16.74
N ASP A 56 -9.02 -20.81 15.72
CA ASP A 56 -7.62 -21.16 15.42
C ASP A 56 -6.89 -20.08 14.59
N SER A 57 -7.55 -18.96 14.27
CA SER A 57 -7.03 -17.88 13.43
C SER A 57 -6.98 -16.53 14.16
N ILE A 58 -6.24 -15.57 13.59
CA ILE A 58 -6.26 -14.15 13.98
C ILE A 58 -6.36 -13.26 12.75
N LEU A 59 -6.78 -12.01 12.93
CA LEU A 59 -6.70 -10.99 11.88
C LEU A 59 -5.27 -10.50 11.70
N VAL A 60 -4.82 -10.46 10.45
CA VAL A 60 -3.54 -9.86 10.04
C VAL A 60 -3.77 -8.86 8.92
N GLY A 61 -2.92 -7.84 8.82
CA GLY A 61 -3.06 -6.78 7.83
C GLY A 61 -2.19 -7.01 6.59
N VAL A 62 -2.78 -6.87 5.40
CA VAL A 62 -2.05 -6.89 4.12
C VAL A 62 -2.09 -5.48 3.49
N PRO A 63 -0.96 -4.75 3.45
CA PRO A 63 -0.92 -3.42 2.84
C PRO A 63 -0.86 -3.52 1.31
N GLY A 64 -1.64 -2.70 0.61
CA GLY A 64 -1.68 -2.72 -0.84
C GLY A 64 -2.62 -1.71 -1.51
N THR A 65 -3.11 -2.09 -2.69
CA THR A 65 -3.97 -1.30 -3.57
C THR A 65 -4.99 -2.20 -4.26
N TYR A 66 -6.25 -1.81 -4.22
CA TYR A 66 -7.30 -2.40 -5.06
C TYR A 66 -7.27 -1.82 -6.48
N LEU A 67 -7.48 -2.70 -7.46
CA LEU A 67 -7.66 -2.38 -8.87
C LEU A 67 -9.06 -1.79 -9.13
N ALA A 68 -9.24 -1.16 -10.28
CA ALA A 68 -10.52 -0.60 -10.72
C ALA A 68 -10.51 -0.43 -12.24
N ASP A 69 -10.97 -1.47 -12.93
CA ASP A 69 -11.24 -1.51 -14.37
C ASP A 69 -12.53 -2.31 -14.68
N GLN A 70 -13.48 -2.30 -13.72
CA GLN A 70 -14.70 -3.11 -13.69
C GLN A 70 -15.52 -3.02 -14.99
N LYS A 71 -15.81 -1.81 -15.48
CA LYS A 71 -16.57 -1.60 -16.73
C LYS A 71 -15.92 -2.25 -17.95
N ALA A 72 -14.59 -2.22 -18.03
CA ALA A 72 -13.86 -2.84 -19.12
C ALA A 72 -13.83 -4.37 -18.98
N ALA A 73 -13.67 -4.88 -17.76
CA ALA A 73 -13.70 -6.31 -17.48
C ALA A 73 -15.09 -6.93 -17.73
N LEU A 74 -16.16 -6.26 -17.31
CA LEU A 74 -17.54 -6.65 -17.57
C LEU A 74 -17.88 -6.66 -19.07
N LYS A 75 -17.44 -5.62 -19.81
CA LYS A 75 -17.56 -5.58 -21.26
C LYS A 75 -16.82 -6.77 -21.91
N ARG A 76 -15.59 -7.06 -21.46
CA ARG A 76 -14.79 -8.18 -21.99
C ARG A 76 -15.43 -9.54 -21.70
N MET A 77 -15.96 -9.77 -20.51
CA MET A 77 -16.70 -11.00 -20.18
C MET A 77 -17.95 -11.16 -21.08
N ASN A 78 -18.70 -10.08 -21.30
CA ASN A 78 -19.87 -10.10 -22.18
C ASN A 78 -19.54 -10.33 -23.67
N GLU A 79 -18.39 -9.85 -24.16
CA GLU A 79 -17.87 -10.20 -25.48
C GLU A 79 -17.56 -11.70 -25.59
N ILE A 80 -16.90 -12.28 -24.58
CA ILE A 80 -16.54 -13.71 -24.53
C ILE A 80 -17.79 -14.59 -24.51
N ARG A 81 -18.79 -14.24 -23.69
CA ARG A 81 -20.11 -14.90 -23.65
C ARG A 81 -20.80 -14.88 -25.01
N LYS A 82 -20.76 -13.73 -25.69
CA LYS A 82 -21.36 -13.57 -27.02
C LYS A 82 -20.61 -14.37 -28.08
N GLU A 83 -19.27 -14.37 -28.07
CA GLU A 83 -18.43 -15.18 -28.95
C GLU A 83 -18.82 -16.66 -28.86
N ALA A 84 -18.94 -17.21 -27.64
CA ALA A 84 -19.26 -18.61 -27.42
C ALA A 84 -20.66 -19.00 -27.97
N CYS A 85 -21.64 -18.11 -27.82
CA CYS A 85 -23.00 -18.30 -28.35
C CYS A 85 -23.09 -18.11 -29.88
N ASP A 86 -22.32 -17.17 -30.45
CA ASP A 86 -22.26 -16.93 -31.90
C ASP A 86 -21.53 -18.07 -32.64
N LYS A 87 -20.49 -18.64 -32.01
CA LYS A 87 -19.67 -19.75 -32.56
C LYS A 87 -20.24 -21.14 -32.31
N GLY A 88 -21.18 -21.26 -31.36
CA GLY A 88 -21.74 -22.55 -30.95
C GLY A 88 -20.71 -23.47 -30.29
N TYR A 89 -19.96 -22.95 -29.33
CA TYR A 89 -19.05 -23.75 -28.50
C TYR A 89 -19.84 -24.68 -27.55
N PRO A 90 -19.22 -25.73 -26.98
CA PRO A 90 -19.91 -26.66 -26.08
C PRO A 90 -20.54 -25.92 -24.89
N ASP A 91 -21.76 -26.28 -24.51
CA ASP A 91 -22.47 -25.63 -23.40
C ASP A 91 -21.95 -26.15 -22.04
N PRO A 92 -21.50 -25.27 -21.11
CA PRO A 92 -21.03 -25.67 -19.78
C PRO A 92 -22.03 -26.53 -18.99
N ARG A 93 -23.32 -26.27 -19.17
CA ARG A 93 -24.44 -26.93 -18.47
C ARG A 93 -24.70 -28.33 -19.02
N ASN A 94 -24.37 -28.55 -20.29
CA ASN A 94 -24.52 -29.85 -20.95
C ASN A 94 -23.56 -29.96 -22.15
N LYS A 95 -22.40 -30.58 -21.94
CA LYS A 95 -21.36 -30.76 -22.97
C LYS A 95 -21.83 -31.50 -24.23
N LYS A 96 -22.96 -32.22 -24.18
CA LYS A 96 -23.54 -32.90 -25.36
C LYS A 96 -24.25 -31.94 -26.33
N ARG A 97 -24.47 -30.67 -25.93
CA ARG A 97 -25.03 -29.64 -26.80
C ARG A 97 -24.06 -28.48 -27.02
N LYS A 98 -24.32 -27.74 -28.09
CA LYS A 98 -23.69 -26.45 -28.37
C LYS A 98 -24.55 -25.31 -27.81
N LEU A 99 -23.91 -24.21 -27.47
CA LEU A 99 -24.57 -22.93 -27.23
C LEU A 99 -25.24 -22.45 -28.53
N LYS A 100 -26.35 -21.71 -28.38
CA LYS A 100 -27.06 -21.04 -29.47
C LYS A 100 -27.01 -19.54 -29.25
N LYS A 101 -27.29 -18.74 -30.28
CA LYS A 101 -27.45 -17.28 -30.14
C LYS A 101 -28.54 -16.90 -29.12
N SER A 102 -29.56 -17.74 -28.94
CA SER A 102 -30.63 -17.59 -27.94
C SER A 102 -30.21 -17.95 -26.51
N ASP A 103 -29.07 -18.62 -26.31
CA ASP A 103 -28.50 -18.87 -24.97
C ASP A 103 -27.72 -17.65 -24.44
N TYR A 104 -27.52 -16.59 -25.24
CA TYR A 104 -26.77 -15.43 -24.80
C TYR A 104 -27.55 -14.57 -23.80
N VAL A 105 -27.18 -14.68 -22.52
CA VAL A 105 -27.60 -13.78 -21.46
C VAL A 105 -26.41 -12.88 -21.07
N PRO A 106 -26.51 -11.54 -21.20
CA PRO A 106 -25.50 -10.63 -20.69
C PRO A 106 -25.34 -10.78 -19.18
N ILE A 107 -24.11 -10.96 -18.71
CA ILE A 107 -23.80 -10.98 -17.29
C ILE A 107 -23.79 -9.54 -16.74
N LYS A 108 -24.41 -9.33 -15.59
CA LYS A 108 -24.57 -8.05 -14.89
C LYS A 108 -23.50 -7.90 -13.80
N TRP A 109 -23.17 -6.67 -13.41
CA TRP A 109 -22.31 -6.45 -12.23
C TRP A 109 -23.09 -6.72 -10.93
N SER A 110 -22.39 -7.05 -9.86
CA SER A 110 -22.93 -7.02 -8.50
C SER A 110 -21.87 -6.48 -7.52
N SER A 111 -22.24 -5.43 -6.79
CA SER A 111 -21.39 -4.76 -5.79
C SER A 111 -21.03 -5.69 -4.63
N GLU A 112 -21.99 -6.48 -4.15
CA GLU A 112 -21.78 -7.49 -3.10
C GLU A 112 -20.77 -8.56 -3.51
N LEU A 113 -20.88 -9.07 -4.74
CA LEU A 113 -19.88 -10.00 -5.30
C LEU A 113 -18.51 -9.34 -5.46
N GLU A 114 -18.44 -8.03 -5.81
CA GLU A 114 -17.17 -7.29 -5.86
C GLU A 114 -16.55 -7.16 -4.45
N GLY A 115 -17.34 -6.84 -3.44
CA GLY A 115 -16.88 -6.70 -2.05
C GLY A 115 -16.20 -7.98 -1.55
N PHE A 116 -16.86 -9.13 -1.73
CA PHE A 116 -16.28 -10.42 -1.35
C PHE A 116 -15.07 -10.79 -2.23
N ALA A 117 -15.18 -10.58 -3.55
CA ALA A 117 -14.09 -10.86 -4.48
C ALA A 117 -12.82 -10.06 -4.16
N ARG A 118 -12.95 -8.83 -3.64
CA ARG A 118 -11.81 -8.00 -3.22
C ARG A 118 -11.02 -8.66 -2.10
N ILE A 119 -11.70 -9.14 -1.06
CA ILE A 119 -11.06 -9.79 0.09
C ILE A 119 -10.40 -11.10 -0.36
N ARG A 120 -11.09 -11.90 -1.17
CA ARG A 120 -10.53 -13.12 -1.77
C ARG A 120 -9.35 -12.88 -2.70
N ALA A 121 -9.33 -11.77 -3.45
CA ALA A 121 -8.16 -11.36 -4.22
C ALA A 121 -6.99 -10.95 -3.31
N CYS A 122 -7.24 -10.34 -2.15
CA CYS A 122 -6.19 -10.05 -1.17
C CYS A 122 -5.61 -11.35 -0.57
N GLU A 123 -6.45 -12.25 -0.09
CA GLU A 123 -6.04 -13.56 0.43
C GLU A 123 -5.28 -14.39 -0.63
N GLY A 124 -5.78 -14.39 -1.87
CA GLY A 124 -5.18 -15.05 -3.03
C GLY A 124 -3.84 -14.46 -3.49
N CYS A 125 -3.43 -13.28 -2.97
CA CYS A 125 -2.07 -12.78 -3.12
C CYS A 125 -1.10 -13.33 -2.06
N VAL A 126 -1.61 -13.88 -0.96
CA VAL A 126 -0.81 -14.38 0.17
C VAL A 126 -0.71 -15.90 0.13
N LEU A 127 -1.82 -16.60 -0.10
CA LEU A 127 -1.86 -18.05 -0.32
C LEU A 127 -2.47 -18.32 -1.70
N ASN A 128 -1.78 -19.08 -2.55
CA ASN A 128 -2.18 -19.20 -3.95
C ASN A 128 -3.39 -20.13 -4.10
N GLY A 129 -4.38 -19.70 -4.88
CA GLY A 129 -5.57 -20.51 -5.22
C GLY A 129 -6.70 -20.44 -4.18
N HIS A 130 -7.58 -21.43 -4.22
CA HIS A 130 -8.85 -21.42 -3.47
C HIS A 130 -8.70 -21.75 -1.97
N LYS A 131 -7.52 -22.19 -1.53
CA LYS A 131 -7.23 -22.42 -0.11
C LYS A 131 -7.12 -21.08 0.60
N ARG A 132 -7.92 -20.86 1.65
CA ARG A 132 -7.88 -19.63 2.43
C ARG A 132 -6.73 -19.65 3.45
N PRO A 133 -6.15 -18.48 3.82
CA PRO A 133 -5.03 -18.43 4.76
C PRO A 133 -5.45 -18.66 6.22
N GLY A 134 -6.71 -18.37 6.54
CA GLY A 134 -7.34 -18.57 7.83
C GLY A 134 -8.49 -19.56 7.78
N THR A 135 -9.05 -19.81 8.96
CA THR A 135 -10.46 -20.20 9.12
C THR A 135 -11.30 -18.94 9.18
N ASN A 136 -12.45 -18.96 8.50
CA ASN A 136 -13.33 -17.82 8.38
C ASN A 136 -14.72 -18.27 8.82
N VAL A 137 -15.37 -17.48 9.66
CA VAL A 137 -16.71 -17.72 10.22
C VAL A 137 -17.61 -16.62 9.70
N SER A 138 -18.82 -16.95 9.24
CA SER A 138 -19.79 -15.95 8.79
C SER A 138 -20.06 -14.89 9.85
N LYS A 139 -20.27 -13.63 9.43
CA LYS A 139 -20.82 -12.57 10.27
C LYS A 139 -22.36 -12.57 10.32
N THR A 140 -23.04 -13.29 9.43
CA THR A 140 -24.49 -13.47 9.51
C THR A 140 -24.88 -14.61 10.43
N ASP A 141 -26.14 -14.59 10.85
CA ASP A 141 -26.79 -15.66 11.58
C ASP A 141 -26.61 -17.02 10.86
N PRO A 142 -26.37 -18.15 11.55
CA PRO A 142 -26.35 -19.49 10.96
C PRO A 142 -27.62 -19.84 10.16
N GLU A 143 -28.78 -19.26 10.47
CA GLU A 143 -30.02 -19.41 9.71
C GLU A 143 -30.08 -18.48 8.48
N ASP A 144 -29.33 -17.37 8.46
CA ASP A 144 -29.20 -16.51 7.30
C ASP A 144 -28.21 -17.10 6.29
N THR A 145 -28.78 -17.88 5.37
CA THR A 145 -28.06 -18.48 4.25
C THR A 145 -27.34 -17.49 3.33
N TYR A 146 -27.46 -16.16 3.50
CA TYR A 146 -26.78 -15.17 2.65
C TYR A 146 -25.27 -15.41 2.46
N ILE A 147 -24.53 -15.62 3.55
CA ILE A 147 -23.08 -15.85 3.46
C ILE A 147 -22.76 -17.33 3.13
N SER A 148 -23.60 -18.30 3.54
CA SER A 148 -23.42 -19.70 3.13
C SER A 148 -23.60 -19.89 1.63
N ASN A 149 -24.55 -19.16 1.05
CA ASN A 149 -24.72 -18.94 -0.37
C ASN A 149 -23.45 -18.33 -0.97
N LEU A 150 -22.94 -17.21 -0.42
CA LEU A 150 -21.65 -16.66 -0.86
C LEU A 150 -20.52 -17.70 -0.84
N TYR A 151 -20.44 -18.64 0.10
CA TYR A 151 -19.43 -19.71 0.05
C TYR A 151 -19.63 -20.74 -1.08
N GLY A 152 -20.87 -20.99 -1.51
CA GLY A 152 -21.22 -22.02 -2.52
C GLY A 152 -20.92 -21.65 -3.98
N TYR A 153 -20.54 -20.41 -4.27
CA TYR A 153 -20.41 -19.92 -5.64
C TYR A 153 -19.06 -20.16 -6.31
N ILE A 154 -19.11 -20.23 -7.65
CA ILE A 154 -17.91 -20.34 -8.48
C ILE A 154 -17.00 -19.14 -8.26
N GLU A 155 -15.83 -19.43 -7.71
CA GLU A 155 -14.70 -18.51 -7.62
C GLU A 155 -13.74 -18.80 -8.78
N CYS A 156 -13.32 -17.74 -9.48
CA CYS A 156 -12.24 -17.79 -10.46
C CYS A 156 -11.06 -16.96 -9.97
N LEU A 157 -9.85 -17.51 -9.97
CA LEU A 157 -8.64 -16.79 -9.54
C LEU A 157 -7.65 -16.70 -10.71
N ALA A 158 -6.98 -15.55 -10.84
CA ALA A 158 -5.88 -15.36 -11.77
C ALA A 158 -4.70 -14.69 -11.05
N GLY A 159 -3.48 -15.14 -11.35
CA GLY A 159 -2.22 -14.61 -10.82
C GLY A 159 -1.30 -14.12 -11.94
N SER A 160 -0.71 -12.92 -11.82
CA SER A 160 0.30 -12.42 -12.79
C SER A 160 1.04 -11.16 -12.30
N SER A 161 2.30 -11.00 -12.69
CA SER A 161 3.17 -9.87 -12.27
C SER A 161 2.77 -8.49 -12.82
N SER A 162 1.93 -8.41 -13.86
CA SER A 162 1.57 -7.16 -14.57
C SER A 162 0.06 -6.85 -14.64
N MET A 163 -0.76 -7.59 -13.89
CA MET A 163 -2.21 -7.74 -14.09
C MET A 163 -3.11 -6.51 -13.83
N SER A 164 -4.26 -6.49 -14.52
CA SER A 164 -5.47 -5.68 -14.24
C SER A 164 -6.71 -6.61 -14.15
N LEU A 165 -7.92 -6.11 -13.84
CA LEU A 165 -9.14 -6.96 -13.86
C LEU A 165 -9.39 -7.54 -15.27
N VAL A 166 -9.27 -6.72 -16.33
CA VAL A 166 -9.31 -7.19 -17.73
C VAL A 166 -8.21 -8.22 -18.02
N GLY A 167 -7.02 -8.03 -17.43
CA GLY A 167 -5.93 -9.01 -17.50
C GLY A 167 -6.32 -10.38 -16.91
N GLY A 168 -6.97 -10.39 -15.75
CA GLY A 168 -7.50 -11.61 -15.12
C GLY A 168 -8.54 -12.31 -15.99
N VAL A 169 -9.52 -11.56 -16.51
CA VAL A 169 -10.53 -12.08 -17.47
C VAL A 169 -9.88 -12.69 -18.71
N ASN A 170 -8.80 -12.08 -19.23
CA ASN A 170 -8.08 -12.62 -20.38
C ASN A 170 -7.22 -13.86 -20.05
N ILE A 171 -6.77 -14.03 -18.81
CA ILE A 171 -6.12 -15.27 -18.34
C ILE A 171 -7.15 -16.40 -18.30
N TRP A 172 -8.33 -16.17 -17.71
CA TRP A 172 -9.44 -17.14 -17.72
C TRP A 172 -9.90 -17.50 -19.14
N TYR A 173 -9.88 -16.52 -20.05
CA TYR A 173 -10.19 -16.76 -21.47
C TYR A 173 -9.15 -17.63 -22.18
N GLY A 174 -7.92 -17.70 -21.67
CA GLY A 174 -6.86 -18.56 -22.22
C GLY A 174 -7.20 -20.05 -22.18
N GLU A 175 -8.12 -20.48 -21.31
CA GLU A 175 -8.58 -21.86 -21.24
C GLU A 175 -9.61 -22.22 -22.34
N LYS A 176 -9.99 -21.26 -23.20
CA LYS A 176 -10.99 -21.48 -24.26
C LYS A 176 -10.66 -22.69 -25.12
N ASP A 177 -9.43 -22.79 -25.62
CA ASP A 177 -9.08 -23.79 -26.62
C ASP A 177 -9.12 -25.21 -26.01
N ILE A 178 -8.74 -25.33 -24.73
CA ILE A 178 -8.91 -26.57 -23.93
C ILE A 178 -10.38 -27.01 -23.92
N TRP A 179 -11.31 -26.07 -23.64
CA TRP A 179 -12.74 -26.36 -23.63
C TRP A 179 -13.31 -26.69 -25.01
N VAL A 180 -12.96 -25.89 -26.03
CA VAL A 180 -13.53 -25.97 -27.38
C VAL A 180 -13.07 -27.23 -28.11
N ASN A 181 -11.81 -27.64 -27.93
CA ASN A 181 -11.23 -28.83 -28.54
C ASN A 181 -11.49 -30.11 -27.71
N GLY A 182 -11.94 -29.98 -26.46
CA GLY A 182 -12.12 -31.11 -25.54
C GLY A 182 -10.81 -31.70 -25.04
N GLU A 183 -9.76 -30.89 -24.95
CA GLU A 183 -8.43 -31.32 -24.50
C GLU A 183 -8.39 -31.60 -22.98
N SER A 184 -7.42 -32.40 -22.55
CA SER A 184 -7.15 -32.64 -21.14
C SER A 184 -6.51 -31.40 -20.49
N GLY A 185 -7.27 -30.66 -19.69
CA GLY A 185 -6.75 -29.50 -18.96
C GLY A 185 -7.79 -28.81 -18.08
N ILE A 186 -7.36 -27.76 -17.38
CA ILE A 186 -8.26 -26.91 -16.59
C ILE A 186 -8.99 -25.95 -17.55
N SER A 187 -10.33 -25.96 -17.47
CA SER A 187 -11.23 -25.08 -18.25
C SER A 187 -12.34 -24.47 -17.38
N GLY A 188 -12.19 -24.56 -16.06
CA GLY A 188 -13.18 -24.11 -15.08
C GLY A 188 -13.43 -22.61 -15.11
N HIS A 189 -12.40 -21.81 -15.35
CA HIS A 189 -12.55 -20.35 -15.41
C HIS A 189 -13.27 -19.91 -16.69
N TYR A 190 -12.88 -20.48 -17.84
CA TYR A 190 -13.56 -20.19 -19.10
C TYR A 190 -15.03 -20.61 -19.07
N THR A 191 -15.31 -21.84 -18.62
CA THR A 191 -16.69 -22.36 -18.53
C THR A 191 -17.58 -21.55 -17.60
N SER A 192 -17.05 -21.04 -16.49
CA SER A 192 -17.77 -20.17 -15.57
C SER A 192 -18.16 -18.83 -16.22
N MET A 193 -17.25 -18.23 -16.99
CA MET A 193 -17.56 -17.01 -17.75
C MET A 193 -18.64 -17.24 -18.81
N ILE A 194 -18.61 -18.36 -19.53
CA ILE A 194 -19.55 -18.64 -20.63
C ILE A 194 -20.83 -19.37 -20.24
N ASN A 195 -20.99 -19.82 -18.99
CA ASN A 195 -22.20 -20.49 -18.51
C ASN A 195 -23.39 -19.50 -18.49
N PRO A 196 -24.45 -19.71 -19.30
CA PRO A 196 -25.58 -18.79 -19.36
C PRO A 196 -26.37 -18.67 -18.07
N ASP A 197 -26.36 -19.69 -17.20
CA ASP A 197 -27.07 -19.66 -15.91
C ASP A 197 -26.42 -18.66 -14.93
N MET A 198 -25.12 -18.39 -15.09
CA MET A 198 -24.41 -17.31 -14.38
C MET A 198 -24.80 -15.96 -14.98
N VAL A 199 -25.54 -15.14 -14.23
CA VAL A 199 -26.09 -13.85 -14.67
C VAL A 199 -25.60 -12.64 -13.86
N TYR A 200 -25.01 -12.83 -12.68
CA TYR A 200 -24.31 -11.78 -11.94
C TYR A 200 -22.83 -12.13 -11.76
N VAL A 201 -21.98 -11.10 -11.75
CA VAL A 201 -20.54 -11.22 -11.46
C VAL A 201 -20.03 -10.00 -10.70
N GLY A 202 -19.12 -10.23 -9.75
CA GLY A 202 -18.29 -9.19 -9.16
C GLY A 202 -16.82 -9.60 -9.21
N LEU A 203 -15.93 -8.65 -9.52
CA LEU A 203 -14.48 -8.90 -9.57
C LEU A 203 -13.74 -8.03 -8.56
N GLY A 204 -12.81 -8.65 -7.85
CA GLY A 204 -11.84 -7.99 -7.00
C GLY A 204 -10.44 -8.18 -7.54
N GLY A 205 -9.58 -7.18 -7.41
CA GLY A 205 -8.19 -7.28 -7.85
C GLY A 205 -7.27 -6.58 -6.88
N PHE A 206 -6.32 -7.29 -6.30
CA PHE A 206 -5.45 -6.77 -5.26
C PHE A 206 -3.98 -6.79 -5.69
N VAL A 207 -3.27 -5.74 -5.32
CA VAL A 207 -1.83 -5.58 -5.51
C VAL A 207 -1.20 -5.23 -4.16
N PRO A 208 -0.55 -6.18 -3.46
CA PRO A 208 0.21 -5.88 -2.26
C PRO A 208 1.36 -4.90 -2.53
N ASP A 209 1.69 -4.11 -1.51
CA ASP A 209 2.78 -3.11 -1.55
C ASP A 209 4.19 -3.73 -1.56
N TYR A 210 4.31 -5.03 -1.29
CA TYR A 210 5.57 -5.78 -1.35
C TYR A 210 5.29 -7.27 -1.62
N GLY A 211 6.35 -8.04 -1.93
CA GLY A 211 6.21 -9.45 -2.30
C GLY A 211 5.74 -10.32 -1.12
N MET A 212 4.83 -11.26 -1.40
CA MET A 212 4.19 -12.13 -0.40
C MET A 212 4.72 -13.58 -0.43
N GLY A 213 5.88 -13.81 -1.05
CA GLY A 213 6.55 -15.12 -1.07
C GLY A 213 5.97 -16.14 -2.05
N GLY A 214 4.68 -16.06 -2.40
CA GLY A 214 4.06 -16.92 -3.41
C GLY A 214 4.43 -16.58 -4.86
N GLN A 215 4.18 -17.54 -5.76
CA GLN A 215 4.39 -17.43 -7.21
C GLN A 215 3.81 -16.14 -7.86
N PHE A 216 2.68 -15.61 -7.35
CA PHE A 216 2.02 -14.43 -7.91
C PHE A 216 1.80 -13.33 -6.85
N ASN A 217 2.50 -12.21 -7.01
CA ASN A 217 2.37 -11.05 -6.11
C ASN A 217 1.19 -10.12 -6.45
N LYS A 218 0.19 -10.59 -7.19
CA LYS A 218 -1.06 -9.90 -7.57
C LYS A 218 -2.10 -10.94 -7.95
N CYS A 219 -3.34 -10.76 -7.51
CA CYS A 219 -4.43 -11.68 -7.78
C CYS A 219 -5.68 -10.92 -8.24
N VAL A 220 -6.43 -11.52 -9.15
CA VAL A 220 -7.80 -11.14 -9.51
C VAL A 220 -8.72 -12.30 -9.17
N CYS A 221 -9.75 -12.02 -8.38
CA CYS A 221 -10.84 -12.93 -8.08
C CYS A 221 -12.09 -12.49 -8.84
N GLY A 222 -12.83 -13.45 -9.39
CA GLY A 222 -14.18 -13.25 -9.92
C GLY A 222 -15.15 -14.22 -9.27
N ARG A 223 -16.31 -13.72 -8.86
CA ARG A 223 -17.38 -14.52 -8.25
C ARG A 223 -18.62 -14.47 -9.12
N PHE A 224 -19.15 -15.63 -9.47
CA PHE A 224 -20.26 -15.80 -10.43
C PHE A 224 -21.50 -16.37 -9.74
N MET A 225 -22.68 -15.96 -10.22
CA MET A 225 -23.94 -16.11 -9.50
C MET A 225 -25.11 -16.33 -10.46
N GLU A 226 -26.05 -17.20 -10.07
CA GLU A 226 -27.28 -17.51 -10.80
C GLU A 226 -28.43 -16.53 -10.51
N ALA A 227 -29.52 -16.61 -11.29
CA ALA A 227 -30.68 -15.73 -11.17
C ALA A 227 -31.63 -16.09 -9.99
N THR A 228 -31.11 -16.67 -8.91
CA THR A 228 -31.93 -17.25 -7.83
C THR A 228 -32.38 -16.26 -6.77
N ASP A 229 -31.69 -15.13 -6.62
CA ASP A 229 -32.10 -14.01 -5.75
C ASP A 229 -31.73 -12.67 -6.41
N GLU A 230 -32.52 -12.24 -7.40
CA GLU A 230 -32.26 -11.01 -8.16
C GLU A 230 -32.30 -9.74 -7.29
N GLU A 231 -33.04 -9.74 -6.18
CA GLU A 231 -33.18 -8.59 -5.30
C GLU A 231 -31.87 -8.25 -4.57
N ARG A 232 -31.06 -9.25 -4.20
CA ARG A 232 -29.79 -9.01 -3.50
C ARG A 232 -28.64 -8.61 -4.41
N PHE A 233 -28.57 -9.18 -5.62
CA PHE A 233 -27.41 -8.97 -6.51
C PHE A 233 -27.57 -7.83 -7.53
N LYS A 234 -28.75 -7.16 -7.57
CA LYS A 234 -29.06 -6.07 -8.51
C LYS A 234 -28.29 -4.75 -8.32
N ASP A 235 -27.57 -4.54 -7.21
CA ASP A 235 -26.73 -3.34 -7.09
C ASP A 235 -25.52 -3.44 -8.03
N ASP A 236 -25.55 -2.66 -9.11
CA ASP A 236 -24.50 -2.59 -10.12
C ASP A 236 -23.40 -1.57 -9.79
N SER A 237 -23.42 -0.99 -8.58
CA SER A 237 -22.39 -0.07 -8.11
C SER A 237 -21.00 -0.72 -8.15
N MET A 238 -20.00 0.08 -8.51
CA MET A 238 -18.61 -0.38 -8.71
C MET A 238 -17.69 0.36 -7.75
N ALA A 239 -16.99 -0.38 -6.90
CA ALA A 239 -16.19 0.22 -5.85
C ALA A 239 -14.96 0.98 -6.42
N PRO A 240 -14.56 2.11 -5.83
CA PRO A 240 -13.50 2.95 -6.39
C PRO A 240 -12.13 2.27 -6.32
N LYS A 241 -11.16 2.84 -7.04
CA LYS A 241 -9.75 2.50 -6.87
C LYS A 241 -9.27 2.96 -5.49
N GLN A 242 -8.95 2.02 -4.60
CA GLN A 242 -8.42 2.34 -3.27
C GLN A 242 -6.93 2.03 -3.22
N LYS A 243 -6.11 3.02 -2.90
CA LYS A 243 -4.67 2.90 -2.66
C LYS A 243 -4.40 3.08 -1.16
N ASN A 244 -3.28 2.53 -0.69
CA ASN A 244 -2.88 2.59 0.72
C ASN A 244 -3.94 1.96 1.62
N VAL A 245 -4.43 0.80 1.22
CA VAL A 245 -5.33 0.03 2.09
C VAL A 245 -4.50 -0.96 2.90
N ILE A 246 -4.93 -1.25 4.12
CA ILE A 246 -4.55 -2.45 4.86
C ILE A 246 -5.80 -3.30 4.89
N GLN A 247 -5.89 -4.32 4.03
CA GLN A 247 -6.98 -5.28 4.13
C GLN A 247 -6.69 -6.21 5.30
N LYS A 248 -7.60 -6.28 6.27
CA LYS A 248 -7.60 -7.35 7.26
C LYS A 248 -8.06 -8.64 6.59
N ILE A 249 -7.34 -9.74 6.87
CA ILE A 249 -7.70 -11.10 6.47
C ILE A 249 -7.53 -12.04 7.67
N SER A 250 -8.29 -13.14 7.69
CA SER A 250 -8.06 -14.22 8.65
C SER A 250 -6.79 -15.00 8.29
N PHE A 251 -6.01 -15.40 9.31
CA PHE A 251 -4.82 -16.23 9.13
C PHE A 251 -4.65 -17.20 10.29
N LYS A 252 -4.42 -18.50 9.99
CA LYS A 252 -4.25 -19.54 11.01
C LYS A 252 -3.04 -19.28 11.90
N LYS A 253 -3.23 -19.35 13.22
CA LYS A 253 -2.20 -19.15 14.26
C LYS A 253 -0.99 -20.06 14.06
N GLU A 254 -1.22 -21.34 13.72
CA GLU A 254 -0.17 -22.35 13.50
C GLU A 254 0.81 -22.00 12.36
N ASN A 255 0.39 -21.16 11.41
CA ASN A 255 1.18 -20.75 10.25
C ASN A 255 1.81 -19.36 10.43
N LEU A 256 1.61 -18.72 11.59
CA LEU A 256 2.20 -17.42 11.92
C LEU A 256 3.38 -17.57 12.88
N PHE A 257 4.45 -16.82 12.61
CA PHE A 257 5.57 -16.66 13.52
C PHE A 257 5.28 -15.57 14.55
N ASP A 258 6.07 -15.55 15.62
CA ASP A 258 6.06 -14.47 16.61
C ASP A 258 6.20 -13.09 15.95
N PRO A 259 5.53 -12.05 16.47
CA PRO A 259 5.68 -10.69 15.96
C PRO A 259 7.12 -10.19 16.09
N SER A 260 7.52 -9.33 15.16
CA SER A 260 8.85 -8.73 15.14
C SER A 260 8.77 -7.28 14.66
N LEU A 261 9.64 -6.41 15.18
CA LEU A 261 9.67 -5.01 14.76
C LEU A 261 10.39 -4.88 13.41
N GLY A 262 9.63 -4.61 12.35
CA GLY A 262 10.12 -4.41 11.00
C GLY A 262 10.34 -2.95 10.64
N ILE A 263 11.05 -2.74 9.53
CA ILE A 263 11.04 -1.46 8.80
C ILE A 263 10.21 -1.65 7.54
N ILE A 264 9.07 -0.97 7.47
CA ILE A 264 8.34 -0.77 6.22
C ILE A 264 9.03 0.40 5.53
N ALA A 265 10.11 0.07 4.82
CA ALA A 265 10.83 1.01 3.99
C ALA A 265 10.02 1.26 2.71
N ASN A 266 9.82 2.55 2.36
CA ASN A 266 9.36 3.05 1.06
C ASN A 266 8.96 1.98 0.02
N GLU A 267 7.73 1.49 0.16
CA GLU A 267 7.10 0.38 -0.56
C GLU A 267 7.91 -0.93 -0.61
N TYR A 268 8.62 -1.20 -1.71
CA TYR A 268 8.73 -2.57 -2.25
C TYR A 268 9.83 -3.49 -1.66
N ASN A 269 10.40 -3.22 -0.47
CA ASN A 269 11.24 -4.21 0.24
C ASN A 269 11.22 -4.03 1.77
N LEU A 270 10.90 -5.11 2.50
CA LEU A 270 11.49 -5.35 3.82
C LEU A 270 13.00 -5.33 3.65
N LEU A 271 13.66 -4.29 4.15
CA LEU A 271 15.11 -4.27 4.15
C LEU A 271 15.59 -5.35 5.16
N PRO A 272 16.35 -6.39 4.75
CA PRO A 272 17.08 -7.26 5.68
C PRO A 272 18.29 -6.50 6.27
N ILE A 273 18.10 -5.21 6.54
CA ILE A 273 19.16 -4.24 6.70
C ILE A 273 18.84 -3.36 7.90
N ASN A 274 19.59 -3.62 8.96
CA ASN A 274 19.75 -2.75 10.12
C ASN A 274 20.50 -1.45 9.77
N ILE A 275 20.19 -0.80 8.63
CA ILE A 275 20.85 0.40 8.09
C ILE A 275 19.81 1.30 7.44
N LEU A 276 19.80 2.56 7.87
CA LEU A 276 19.17 3.68 7.16
C LEU A 276 20.26 4.67 6.73
N TYR A 277 19.97 5.57 5.80
CA TYR A 277 20.88 6.63 5.36
C TYR A 277 20.46 8.02 5.84
N TYR A 278 21.44 8.90 5.98
CA TYR A 278 21.24 10.28 6.41
C TYR A 278 20.19 11.03 5.57
N GLY A 279 19.12 11.46 6.25
CA GLY A 279 18.01 12.21 5.69
C GLY A 279 16.89 11.36 5.05
N GLU A 280 16.96 10.04 5.13
CA GLU A 280 15.83 9.17 4.81
C GLU A 280 14.69 9.29 5.83
N LYS A 281 13.51 8.82 5.41
CA LYS A 281 12.36 8.53 6.25
C LYS A 281 12.10 7.03 6.17
N ALA A 282 11.53 6.47 7.22
CA ALA A 282 11.07 5.09 7.27
C ALA A 282 9.82 5.01 8.15
N ILE A 283 9.00 3.98 7.97
CA ILE A 283 7.92 3.63 8.88
C ILE A 283 8.33 2.34 9.61
N PHE A 284 8.19 2.34 10.92
CA PHE A 284 8.34 1.15 11.75
C PHE A 284 6.95 0.57 11.99
N ALA A 285 6.83 -0.75 11.87
CA ALA A 285 5.60 -1.49 12.16
C ALA A 285 5.98 -2.84 12.77
N VAL A 286 5.12 -3.37 13.63
CA VAL A 286 5.24 -4.77 14.05
C VAL A 286 4.63 -5.66 12.96
N VAL A 287 5.37 -6.70 12.58
CA VAL A 287 5.05 -7.59 11.48
C VAL A 287 5.23 -9.04 11.90
N ARG A 288 4.44 -9.94 11.32
CA ARG A 288 4.60 -11.40 11.42
C ARG A 288 5.09 -11.95 10.09
N LYS A 289 5.95 -12.96 10.16
CA LYS A 289 6.11 -13.87 9.02
C LYS A 289 4.93 -14.83 9.02
N ALA A 290 4.44 -15.16 7.84
CA ALA A 290 3.38 -16.12 7.64
C ALA A 290 3.86 -17.20 6.68
N LYS A 291 3.72 -18.47 7.05
CA LYS A 291 4.05 -19.62 6.19
C LYS A 291 3.04 -19.69 5.05
N VAL A 292 3.55 -19.76 3.83
CA VAL A 292 2.78 -19.89 2.59
C VAL A 292 3.40 -21.02 1.75
N ASP A 293 2.72 -21.46 0.68
CA ASP A 293 3.10 -22.68 -0.04
C ASP A 293 4.58 -22.67 -0.51
N ASP A 294 5.02 -21.56 -1.11
CA ASP A 294 6.40 -21.38 -1.61
C ASP A 294 7.32 -20.56 -0.67
N GLY A 295 7.03 -20.53 0.63
CA GLY A 295 7.93 -19.94 1.63
C GLY A 295 7.24 -19.08 2.69
N TYR A 296 7.52 -17.77 2.67
CA TYR A 296 7.02 -16.84 3.69
C TYR A 296 6.52 -15.51 3.13
N ALA A 297 5.28 -15.16 3.46
CA ALA A 297 4.75 -13.82 3.36
C ALA A 297 5.16 -12.98 4.59
N THR A 298 4.96 -11.66 4.51
CA THR A 298 4.99 -10.78 5.69
C THR A 298 3.70 -10.00 5.80
N VAL A 299 3.04 -10.15 6.94
CA VAL A 299 1.77 -9.49 7.25
C VAL A 299 1.96 -8.56 8.45
N LEU A 300 1.13 -7.54 8.53
CA LEU A 300 1.11 -6.62 9.67
C LEU A 300 0.49 -7.34 10.86
N ASP A 301 1.09 -7.15 12.03
CA ASP A 301 0.38 -7.36 13.28
C ASP A 301 -0.65 -6.23 13.44
N MET A 302 -1.85 -6.56 13.92
CA MET A 302 -2.98 -5.63 13.98
C MET A 302 -3.30 -5.13 15.39
N ASP A 303 -2.48 -5.49 16.39
CA ASP A 303 -2.56 -4.87 17.72
C ASP A 303 -2.12 -3.39 17.67
N ASP A 304 -2.52 -2.63 18.69
CA ASP A 304 -2.04 -1.25 18.89
C ASP A 304 -0.61 -1.23 19.45
N TYR A 305 0.25 -0.41 18.82
CA TYR A 305 1.66 -0.25 19.21
C TYR A 305 2.08 1.21 19.31
N THR A 306 2.90 1.52 20.32
CA THR A 306 3.56 2.81 20.49
C THR A 306 5.07 2.71 20.24
N TYR A 307 5.59 3.57 19.34
CA TYR A 307 6.98 3.51 18.87
C TYR A 307 7.88 4.61 19.46
N SER A 308 9.16 4.28 19.71
CA SER A 308 10.14 5.19 20.29
C SER A 308 11.58 4.90 19.82
N SER A 309 12.49 5.86 20.04
CA SER A 309 13.92 5.72 19.68
C SER A 309 14.85 5.97 20.86
N SER A 310 15.90 5.16 20.98
CA SER A 310 16.92 5.32 22.01
C SER A 310 17.79 6.57 21.84
N ASN A 311 17.71 7.29 20.70
CA ASN A 311 18.43 8.54 20.48
C ASN A 311 17.81 9.40 19.37
N GLU A 312 16.90 10.31 19.74
CA GLU A 312 16.24 11.21 18.79
C GLU A 312 17.18 12.17 18.03
N LYS A 313 18.37 12.44 18.57
CA LYS A 313 19.40 13.25 17.88
C LYS A 313 19.98 12.52 16.66
N ILE A 314 19.82 11.20 16.59
CA ILE A 314 20.20 10.34 15.47
C ILE A 314 18.97 10.01 14.61
N LEU A 315 17.89 9.55 15.23
CA LEU A 315 16.65 9.16 14.55
C LEU A 315 15.45 9.59 15.39
N LYS A 316 14.66 10.56 14.91
CA LYS A 316 13.36 10.82 15.53
C LYS A 316 12.37 9.77 15.04
N VAL A 317 11.72 9.07 15.96
CA VAL A 317 10.57 8.18 15.72
C VAL A 317 9.38 8.81 16.45
N ASN A 318 8.24 8.91 15.79
CA ASN A 318 6.99 9.37 16.40
C ASN A 318 6.21 8.15 16.95
N PRO A 319 5.25 8.34 17.87
CA PRO A 319 4.42 7.26 18.42
C PRO A 319 3.67 6.40 17.39
N ASP A 320 3.47 6.89 16.16
CA ASP A 320 2.80 6.22 15.03
C ASP A 320 3.77 5.46 14.10
N GLY A 321 4.98 5.15 14.58
CA GLY A 321 6.01 4.44 13.81
C GLY A 321 6.70 5.29 12.73
N THR A 322 6.18 6.47 12.37
CA THR A 322 6.82 7.31 11.35
C THR A 322 8.12 7.93 11.87
N SER A 323 9.15 7.97 11.02
CA SER A 323 10.48 8.42 11.44
C SER A 323 11.15 9.41 10.50
N THR A 324 12.17 10.11 11.00
CA THR A 324 13.05 10.98 10.21
C THR A 324 14.47 10.90 10.73
N VAL A 325 15.39 10.49 9.87
CA VAL A 325 16.82 10.42 10.18
C VAL A 325 17.39 11.85 10.39
N LYS A 326 18.00 12.09 11.56
CA LYS A 326 18.58 13.38 11.96
C LYS A 326 20.11 13.41 11.91
N ASN A 327 20.78 12.27 12.13
CA ASN A 327 22.23 12.14 12.09
C ASN A 327 22.66 10.70 11.80
N THR A 328 23.96 10.46 11.66
CA THR A 328 24.57 9.11 11.56
C THR A 328 24.92 8.55 12.93
N GLY A 329 24.86 7.24 13.10
CA GLY A 329 25.28 6.57 14.35
C GLY A 329 24.62 5.20 14.51
N LYS A 330 24.74 4.60 15.70
CA LYS A 330 23.93 3.44 16.10
C LYS A 330 22.73 3.93 16.91
N VAL A 331 21.56 3.31 16.75
CA VAL A 331 20.34 3.62 17.50
C VAL A 331 19.47 2.37 17.64
N LYS A 332 18.76 2.20 18.75
CA LYS A 332 17.73 1.17 18.90
C LYS A 332 16.35 1.82 18.73
N VAL A 333 15.46 1.17 17.99
CA VAL A 333 14.03 1.53 17.92
C VAL A 333 13.26 0.47 18.69
N LYS A 334 12.22 0.91 19.40
CA LYS A 334 11.32 0.06 20.20
C LYS A 334 9.88 0.30 19.77
N ALA A 335 9.10 -0.77 19.70
CA ALA A 335 7.65 -0.77 19.73
C ALA A 335 7.21 -1.43 21.03
N VAL A 336 6.19 -0.89 21.68
CA VAL A 336 5.53 -1.47 22.85
C VAL A 336 4.09 -1.75 22.46
N ASN A 337 3.62 -2.98 22.67
CA ASN A 337 2.21 -3.33 22.51
C ASN A 337 1.39 -2.63 23.61
N ASP A 338 0.41 -1.83 23.23
CA ASP A 338 -0.26 -0.93 24.17
C ASP A 338 -1.13 -1.69 25.20
N SER A 339 -1.66 -2.86 24.81
CA SER A 339 -2.52 -3.70 25.67
C SER A 339 -1.74 -4.62 26.61
N THR A 340 -0.61 -5.19 26.16
CA THR A 340 0.15 -6.20 26.92
C THR A 340 1.46 -5.68 27.52
N GLY A 341 1.93 -4.49 27.11
CA GLY A 341 3.24 -3.96 27.47
C GLY A 341 4.43 -4.71 26.83
N LYS A 342 4.20 -5.73 25.98
CA LYS A 342 5.27 -6.53 25.35
C LYS A 342 6.13 -5.66 24.42
N GLU A 343 7.45 -5.70 24.63
CA GLU A 343 8.40 -4.88 23.88
C GLU A 343 9.03 -5.63 22.70
N TYR A 344 9.12 -4.96 21.55
CA TYR A 344 9.81 -5.43 20.35
C TYR A 344 10.88 -4.40 19.97
N THR A 345 12.10 -4.83 19.64
CA THR A 345 13.20 -3.88 19.34
C THR A 345 14.01 -4.26 18.11
N ILE A 346 14.49 -3.24 17.38
CA ILE A 346 15.41 -3.37 16.26
C ILE A 346 16.60 -2.43 16.44
N SER A 347 17.82 -2.91 16.17
CA SER A 347 19.05 -2.13 16.31
C SER A 347 19.58 -1.70 14.96
N LEU A 348 19.76 -0.39 14.75
CA LEU A 348 20.07 0.22 13.46
C LEU A 348 21.42 0.92 13.45
N LYS A 349 22.12 0.88 12.32
CA LYS A 349 23.36 1.61 12.02
C LYS A 349 23.11 2.60 10.89
N ILE A 350 22.82 3.85 11.24
CA ILE A 350 22.57 4.93 10.29
C ILE A 350 23.88 5.40 9.65
N LYS A 351 23.98 5.23 8.33
CA LYS A 351 25.16 5.57 7.53
C LYS A 351 24.97 6.88 6.75
N GLN A 352 26.05 7.41 6.23
CA GLN A 352 26.04 8.50 5.26
C GLN A 352 26.21 7.91 3.85
N PHE A 353 25.29 8.20 2.93
CA PHE A 353 25.34 7.67 1.56
C PHE A 353 26.37 8.41 0.69
N LEU A 354 26.25 9.74 0.62
CA LEU A 354 27.19 10.63 -0.07
C LEU A 354 28.11 11.31 0.93
N LYS A 355 29.42 11.33 0.71
CA LYS A 355 30.38 12.03 1.59
C LYS A 355 30.11 13.54 1.61
N VAL A 356 30.58 14.21 2.67
CA VAL A 356 30.48 15.67 2.78
C VAL A 356 31.41 16.30 1.74
N PRO A 357 30.91 17.15 0.82
CA PRO A 357 31.77 17.77 -0.19
C PRO A 357 32.70 18.81 0.44
N LYS A 358 33.87 18.98 -0.16
CA LYS A 358 34.73 20.14 0.09
C LYS A 358 34.06 21.36 -0.56
N VAL A 359 34.26 22.53 0.04
CA VAL A 359 33.71 23.79 -0.48
C VAL A 359 34.74 24.90 -0.35
N SER A 360 34.83 25.74 -1.37
CA SER A 360 35.44 27.06 -1.31
C SER A 360 34.49 28.10 -1.90
N ALA A 361 34.70 29.38 -1.56
CA ALA A 361 33.88 30.46 -2.09
C ALA A 361 34.70 31.74 -2.16
N SER A 362 34.37 32.60 -3.13
CA SER A 362 35.02 33.89 -3.35
C SER A 362 34.00 34.93 -3.83
N SER A 363 34.30 36.22 -3.70
CA SER A 363 33.51 37.28 -4.35
C SER A 363 34.30 37.84 -5.53
N PRO A 364 34.07 37.36 -6.77
CA PRO A 364 34.86 37.81 -7.92
C PRO A 364 34.57 39.27 -8.28
N SER A 365 33.29 39.68 -8.25
CA SER A 365 32.83 41.03 -8.58
C SER A 365 31.63 41.47 -7.73
N LYS A 366 31.25 42.76 -7.85
CA LYS A 366 30.15 43.38 -7.10
C LYS A 366 28.86 42.56 -7.18
N LYS A 367 28.13 42.45 -6.06
CA LYS A 367 26.83 41.76 -5.95
C LYS A 367 26.86 40.25 -6.31
N LYS A 368 28.05 39.61 -6.33
CA LYS A 368 28.27 38.22 -6.78
C LYS A 368 29.20 37.43 -5.84
N ILE A 369 28.85 36.16 -5.58
CA ILE A 369 29.73 35.14 -4.98
C ILE A 369 29.90 33.99 -5.98
N SER A 370 31.11 33.45 -6.12
CA SER A 370 31.36 32.15 -6.74
C SER A 370 31.53 31.10 -5.65
N VAL A 371 30.96 29.91 -5.84
CA VAL A 371 31.02 28.77 -4.92
C VAL A 371 31.54 27.59 -5.69
N ASN A 372 32.64 27.00 -5.22
CA ASN A 372 33.24 25.79 -5.79
C ASN A 372 32.97 24.64 -4.83
N MET A 373 32.61 23.49 -5.36
CA MET A 373 32.33 22.26 -4.63
C MET A 373 33.14 21.11 -5.24
N ASP A 374 33.91 20.41 -4.40
CA ASP A 374 34.75 19.29 -4.82
C ASP A 374 34.29 18.01 -4.09
N THR A 375 34.13 16.92 -4.83
CA THR A 375 33.61 15.64 -4.32
C THR A 375 34.42 14.45 -4.85
N SER A 376 34.24 13.24 -4.29
CA SER A 376 34.93 12.05 -4.81
C SER A 376 34.33 11.57 -6.14
N LYS A 377 35.11 10.85 -6.98
CA LYS A 377 34.59 10.25 -8.22
C LYS A 377 33.35 9.38 -7.96
N LYS A 378 33.37 8.57 -6.89
CA LYS A 378 32.21 7.75 -6.46
C LYS A 378 30.98 8.60 -6.14
N ASP A 379 31.15 9.64 -5.34
CA ASP A 379 30.04 10.52 -4.95
C ASP A 379 29.52 11.34 -6.16
N ALA A 380 30.38 11.70 -7.12
CA ALA A 380 29.98 12.36 -8.35
C ALA A 380 29.10 11.48 -9.24
N LEU A 381 29.46 10.20 -9.42
CA LEU A 381 28.66 9.21 -10.16
C LEU A 381 27.30 8.94 -9.50
N ASN A 382 27.22 9.04 -8.17
CA ASN A 382 26.00 8.74 -7.39
C ASN A 382 25.19 10.00 -7.03
N MET A 383 25.54 11.19 -7.51
CA MET A 383 24.85 12.44 -7.17
C MET A 383 24.01 12.92 -8.34
N SER A 384 22.70 13.08 -8.13
CA SER A 384 21.76 13.62 -9.13
C SER A 384 21.82 15.15 -9.18
N TYR A 385 22.10 15.81 -8.05
CA TYR A 385 22.29 17.26 -7.97
C TYR A 385 23.00 17.68 -6.67
N TYR A 386 23.50 18.92 -6.62
CA TYR A 386 23.95 19.55 -5.37
C TYR A 386 23.10 20.76 -4.99
N GLU A 387 22.99 21.00 -3.69
CA GLU A 387 22.32 22.18 -3.12
C GLU A 387 23.33 23.15 -2.56
N ILE A 388 23.24 24.41 -2.96
CA ILE A 388 23.96 25.53 -2.34
C ILE A 388 22.96 26.26 -1.44
N GLN A 389 23.31 26.48 -0.17
CA GLN A 389 22.63 27.44 0.69
C GLN A 389 23.50 28.68 0.88
N THR A 390 22.90 29.86 0.72
CA THR A 390 23.49 31.15 1.07
C THR A 390 22.59 31.87 2.07
N SER A 391 23.16 32.39 3.15
CA SER A 391 22.43 32.99 4.28
C SER A 391 23.10 34.29 4.73
N THR A 392 22.35 35.20 5.33
CA THR A 392 22.94 36.35 6.06
C THR A 392 23.22 36.05 7.53
N ASP A 393 22.72 34.91 8.03
CA ASP A 393 22.95 34.38 9.37
C ASP A 393 23.86 33.13 9.31
N LYS A 394 24.87 33.06 10.19
CA LYS A 394 25.83 31.95 10.32
C LYS A 394 25.16 30.60 10.59
N ASN A 395 24.01 30.62 11.28
CA ASN A 395 23.28 29.42 11.69
C ASN A 395 22.25 28.96 10.65
N PHE A 396 22.07 29.69 9.54
CA PHE A 396 21.08 29.41 8.50
C PHE A 396 19.63 29.32 9.07
N LYS A 397 19.28 30.18 10.03
CA LYS A 397 17.91 30.37 10.53
C LYS A 397 17.19 31.53 9.84
N LYS A 398 17.89 32.59 9.41
CA LYS A 398 17.30 33.78 8.77
C LYS A 398 17.93 34.12 7.42
N GLY A 399 17.13 34.55 6.45
CA GLY A 399 17.61 35.03 5.15
C GLY A 399 18.23 33.94 4.24
N VAL A 400 17.84 32.69 4.42
CA VAL A 400 18.39 31.54 3.69
C VAL A 400 17.81 31.46 2.28
N LYS A 401 18.67 31.54 1.27
CA LYS A 401 18.34 31.18 -0.12
C LYS A 401 18.98 29.82 -0.42
N LYS A 402 18.19 28.89 -1.00
CA LYS A 402 18.67 27.59 -1.50
C LYS A 402 18.67 27.60 -3.02
N LYS A 403 19.68 26.99 -3.64
CA LYS A 403 19.75 26.75 -5.09
C LYS A 403 20.10 25.29 -5.38
N LYS A 404 19.21 24.58 -6.10
CA LYS A 404 19.47 23.26 -6.70
C LYS A 404 20.27 23.47 -7.99
N GLN A 405 21.33 22.68 -8.18
CA GLN A 405 22.10 22.63 -9.41
C GLN A 405 22.23 21.16 -9.83
N LYS A 406 21.54 20.78 -10.92
CA LYS A 406 21.72 19.47 -11.57
C LYS A 406 23.17 19.34 -12.03
N VAL A 407 23.72 18.13 -11.97
CA VAL A 407 24.96 17.80 -12.68
C VAL A 407 24.64 17.33 -14.10
N SER A 408 25.62 17.45 -15.01
CA SER A 408 25.47 17.00 -16.40
C SER A 408 25.51 15.48 -16.49
N TRP A 409 25.06 14.92 -17.62
CA TRP A 409 25.08 13.48 -17.87
C TRP A 409 26.48 12.87 -17.77
N ILE A 410 26.50 11.58 -17.41
CA ILE A 410 27.61 10.92 -16.75
C ILE A 410 28.76 10.62 -17.73
N ARG A 411 29.95 11.16 -17.45
CA ARG A 411 31.22 10.61 -17.94
C ARG A 411 31.63 9.48 -17.00
N TRP A 412 31.32 8.23 -17.36
CA TRP A 412 31.58 7.07 -16.50
C TRP A 412 33.06 6.84 -16.20
N LEU A 413 33.92 7.04 -17.20
CA LEU A 413 35.38 6.84 -17.10
C LEU A 413 36.09 7.97 -16.35
N ASP A 414 35.64 9.22 -16.52
CA ASP A 414 36.15 10.36 -15.77
C ASP A 414 35.03 11.34 -15.35
N PRO A 415 34.36 11.08 -14.22
CA PRO A 415 33.27 11.91 -13.74
C PRO A 415 33.79 13.25 -13.22
N GLN A 416 33.12 14.34 -13.60
CA GLN A 416 33.43 15.67 -13.07
C GLN A 416 33.33 15.65 -11.52
N THR A 417 34.42 16.01 -10.85
CA THR A 417 34.49 16.07 -9.38
C THR A 417 34.39 17.49 -8.81
N ASN A 418 34.76 18.49 -9.61
CA ASN A 418 34.84 19.90 -9.20
C ASN A 418 33.76 20.73 -9.92
N TYR A 419 32.94 21.46 -9.16
CA TYR A 419 31.75 22.15 -9.65
C TYR A 419 31.69 23.60 -9.20
N THR A 420 31.66 24.54 -10.14
CA THR A 420 31.60 25.98 -9.86
C THR A 420 30.20 26.55 -10.13
N LYS A 421 29.64 27.32 -9.19
CA LYS A 421 28.42 28.10 -9.42
C LYS A 421 28.46 29.51 -8.86
N SER A 422 28.05 30.46 -9.69
CA SER A 422 27.84 31.85 -9.29
C SER A 422 26.44 32.10 -8.69
N ILE A 423 26.41 32.77 -7.55
CA ILE A 423 25.23 33.38 -6.93
C ILE A 423 25.29 34.89 -7.19
N LYS A 424 24.29 35.41 -7.92
CA LYS A 424 24.16 36.83 -8.31
C LYS A 424 23.07 37.53 -7.46
N LYS A 425 22.89 38.85 -7.64
CA LYS A 425 21.86 39.67 -6.96
C LYS A 425 22.01 39.69 -5.43
N LEU A 426 23.25 39.74 -4.94
CA LEU A 426 23.58 39.92 -3.52
C LEU A 426 23.80 41.41 -3.20
N LYS A 427 23.71 41.81 -1.92
CA LYS A 427 24.08 43.17 -1.51
C LYS A 427 25.62 43.29 -1.43
N SER A 428 26.20 44.27 -2.12
CA SER A 428 27.63 44.60 -2.03
C SER A 428 27.99 45.05 -0.60
N GLY A 429 29.24 44.83 -0.18
CA GLY A 429 29.72 45.09 1.18
C GLY A 429 29.19 44.15 2.27
N LYS A 430 28.07 43.44 2.03
CA LYS A 430 27.41 42.59 3.02
C LYS A 430 28.09 41.22 3.15
N THR A 431 28.15 40.70 4.37
CA THR A 431 28.62 39.34 4.66
C THR A 431 27.50 38.32 4.41
N TYR A 432 27.86 37.21 3.77
CA TYR A 432 27.03 36.03 3.59
C TYR A 432 27.77 34.77 4.04
N TYR A 433 27.00 33.76 4.45
CA TYR A 433 27.45 32.44 4.85
C TYR A 433 26.99 31.43 3.80
N VAL A 434 27.91 30.57 3.34
CA VAL A 434 27.68 29.61 2.26
C VAL A 434 27.97 28.20 2.74
N ARG A 435 27.13 27.23 2.37
CA ARG A 435 27.39 25.79 2.54
C ARG A 435 26.77 24.99 1.39
N VAL A 436 27.30 23.80 1.14
CA VAL A 436 26.91 22.93 0.02
C VAL A 436 26.64 21.51 0.54
N ARG A 437 25.74 20.77 -0.11
CA ARG A 437 25.56 19.32 0.08
C ARG A 437 25.26 18.61 -1.24
N CYS A 438 25.69 17.37 -1.35
CA CYS A 438 25.37 16.49 -2.46
C CYS A 438 24.03 15.79 -2.19
N VAL A 439 23.25 15.52 -3.24
CA VAL A 439 21.95 14.83 -3.16
C VAL A 439 21.83 13.77 -4.26
N TYR A 440 21.41 12.58 -3.86
CA TYR A 440 20.96 11.51 -4.73
C TYR A 440 19.43 11.50 -4.72
N GLU A 441 18.82 11.68 -5.89
CA GLU A 441 17.43 11.32 -6.18
C GLU A 441 17.45 9.93 -6.81
N ASP A 442 16.87 8.95 -6.12
CA ASP A 442 16.81 7.55 -6.58
C ASP A 442 15.75 7.44 -7.69
N ILE A 443 16.20 7.48 -8.94
CA ILE A 443 15.28 7.49 -10.10
C ILE A 443 14.66 6.14 -10.42
N SER A 444 15.18 5.05 -9.84
CA SER A 444 14.60 3.71 -9.99
C SER A 444 13.25 3.56 -9.31
N TYR A 445 12.96 4.44 -8.33
CA TYR A 445 11.79 4.38 -7.47
C TYR A 445 11.14 5.77 -7.33
N LYS A 446 9.88 5.86 -7.76
CA LYS A 446 8.96 6.92 -7.33
C LYS A 446 8.10 6.37 -6.20
N ASN A 447 7.95 7.13 -5.13
CA ASN A 447 6.95 6.85 -4.12
C ASN A 447 5.53 7.04 -4.66
N LYS A 448 4.53 6.69 -3.84
CA LYS A 448 3.10 6.81 -4.15
C LYS A 448 2.63 8.22 -4.60
N ASN A 449 3.38 9.28 -4.28
CA ASN A 449 3.11 10.66 -4.70
C ASN A 449 3.82 11.05 -6.01
N GLY A 450 4.60 10.15 -6.61
CA GLY A 450 5.42 10.40 -7.80
C GLY A 450 6.82 10.98 -7.51
N ASP A 451 7.18 11.15 -6.23
CA ASP A 451 8.46 11.72 -5.79
C ASP A 451 9.56 10.66 -5.64
N TYR A 452 10.77 10.99 -6.09
CA TYR A 452 11.96 10.15 -5.87
C TYR A 452 12.42 10.17 -4.40
N THR A 453 12.85 9.01 -3.88
CA THR A 453 13.57 8.93 -2.58
C THR A 453 14.85 9.76 -2.66
N LYS A 454 15.16 10.52 -1.59
CA LYS A 454 16.32 11.42 -1.56
C LYS A 454 17.29 11.07 -0.44
N ARG A 455 18.53 10.74 -0.81
CA ARG A 455 19.65 10.55 0.13
C ARG A 455 20.57 11.76 0.06
N TYR A 456 21.09 12.19 1.21
CA TYR A 456 21.85 13.43 1.33
C TYR A 456 23.26 13.19 1.87
N SER A 457 24.22 14.04 1.48
CA SER A 457 25.37 14.29 2.33
C SER A 457 24.97 15.18 3.51
N LYS A 458 25.73 15.15 4.61
CA LYS A 458 25.70 16.27 5.55
C LYS A 458 26.17 17.55 4.84
N TRP A 459 25.77 18.71 5.36
CA TRP A 459 26.25 19.99 4.87
C TRP A 459 27.77 20.14 5.05
N SER A 460 28.42 20.78 4.08
CA SER A 460 29.82 21.19 4.16
C SER A 460 30.09 22.13 5.34
N LYS A 461 31.36 22.30 5.69
CA LYS A 461 31.80 23.43 6.54
C LYS A 461 31.27 24.75 5.95
N VAL A 462 30.87 25.68 6.82
CA VAL A 462 30.34 26.98 6.42
C VAL A 462 31.48 27.91 6.00
N LYS A 463 31.31 28.64 4.89
CA LYS A 463 32.24 29.69 4.43
C LYS A 463 31.62 31.06 4.61
N LYS A 464 32.29 31.95 5.34
CA LYS A 464 31.94 33.37 5.52
C LYS A 464 32.60 34.18 4.39
N ILE A 465 31.82 34.94 3.63
CA ILE A 465 32.30 35.75 2.50
C ILE A 465 31.69 37.15 2.58
N LYS A 466 32.51 38.20 2.56
CA LYS A 466 32.07 39.58 2.33
C LYS A 466 31.97 39.80 0.81
N VAL A 467 30.84 40.29 0.32
CA VAL A 467 30.61 40.56 -1.11
C VAL A 467 31.33 41.85 -1.49
N LYS A 468 32.05 41.84 -2.62
CA LYS A 468 32.65 43.04 -3.22
C LYS A 468 31.59 44.08 -3.60
#